data_AF-A0AA40DH73-F1
#
_entry.id   AF-A0AA40DH73-F1
#
_cell.length_a   1.000
_cell.length_b   1.000
_cell.length_c   1.000
_cell.angle_alpha   90.00
_cell.angle_beta   90.00
_cell.angle_gamma   90.00
#
_symmetry.space_group_name_H-M   'P 1'
#
loop_
_entity.id
_entity.type
_entity.pdbx_description
1 polymer ?
#
loop_
_entity_poly.entity_id
_entity_poly.type
_entity_poly.pdbx_seq_one_letter_code
_entity_poly.pdbx_strand_id
1 'polypeptide(L)'
;MTDLMNQQDGVVAFSAGHLKFDDNSCSDEQKDFIETAAWDALTLSIFAAVPPTSGKEIAVWKTWIGPDYITQQQRILADLQAYKNFDAIMSCKDTKNRCGRTIDGKDVGGYAWTVNGWFWNAYYITLCPVWFGLNSLEDTITFIEAEPQKGQPRYAQEAVWQRSAGQYLLHEIRHLGAVGQPHGVADERVTPGGNEVRAYGPRLVYKLTQGPINQGGGAACASTNADSYAWLANSLYFCDLTGFFPRPPKYREMTAIDSFNVDDEVLGQHVIPLLVDDIFPDTTHAQVMTNLQTALGGITANEPTAALAQPTASPTPTTPLAAYHSTRSRPGTPSSRFAVTRPYGIWLSQHQFRSAQARLVTGVRRALVTGLPILMASI
;
A
#
# COMPACT_ATOMS: atom_id res chain seq x y z
N MET A 1 0.35 -22.20 17.37
CA MET A 1 -0.66 -21.17 17.73
C MET A 1 -0.38 -20.49 19.06
N THR A 2 -0.15 -21.22 20.16
CA THR A 2 0.33 -20.62 21.42
C THR A 2 1.60 -19.79 21.22
N ASP A 3 2.53 -20.26 20.37
CA ASP A 3 3.77 -19.53 20.06
C ASP A 3 3.52 -18.23 19.25
N LEU A 4 2.60 -18.25 18.28
CA LEU A 4 2.17 -17.05 17.52
C LEU A 4 1.51 -15.99 18.43
N MET A 5 0.73 -16.41 19.42
CA MET A 5 0.11 -15.46 20.35
C MET A 5 1.13 -14.79 21.27
N ASN A 6 2.29 -15.41 21.49
CA ASN A 6 3.35 -14.92 22.37
C ASN A 6 4.41 -14.04 21.66
N GLN A 7 4.34 -13.89 20.33
CA GLN A 7 5.22 -12.95 19.60
C GLN A 7 4.83 -11.51 19.98
N GLN A 8 5.70 -10.85 20.77
CA GLN A 8 5.58 -9.43 21.13
C GLN A 8 6.28 -8.50 20.15
N ASP A 9 7.14 -9.05 19.29
CA ASP A 9 7.99 -8.32 18.35
C ASP A 9 7.36 -8.37 16.95
N GLY A 10 6.86 -7.23 16.49
CA GLY A 10 6.33 -7.06 15.14
C GLY A 10 5.95 -5.61 14.90
N VAL A 11 6.03 -5.17 13.64
CA VAL A 11 5.54 -3.85 13.24
C VAL A 11 4.07 -3.72 13.64
N VAL A 12 3.72 -2.59 14.24
CA VAL A 12 2.32 -2.26 14.52
C VAL A 12 1.61 -2.20 13.18
N ALA A 13 0.85 -3.25 12.89
CA ALA A 13 -0.02 -3.30 11.74
C ALA A 13 -1.11 -2.24 11.91
N PHE A 14 -1.95 -2.11 10.89
CA PHE A 14 -3.29 -1.55 11.05
C PHE A 14 -3.84 -1.72 12.45
N SER A 15 -4.47 -0.66 12.96
CA SER A 15 -5.33 -0.76 14.13
C SER A 15 -4.73 -1.11 15.48
N ALA A 16 -3.48 -0.74 15.73
CA ALA A 16 -2.81 -0.93 17.03
C ALA A 16 -2.59 -2.40 17.44
N GLY A 17 -2.83 -3.35 16.54
CA GLY A 17 -2.36 -4.73 16.66
C GLY A 17 -1.03 -4.95 15.94
N HIS A 18 -0.50 -6.17 15.98
CA HIS A 18 0.79 -6.50 15.40
C HIS A 18 0.65 -7.28 14.08
N LEU A 19 1.59 -7.05 13.16
CA LEU A 19 1.87 -8.01 12.09
C LEU A 19 2.60 -9.19 12.72
N LYS A 20 2.06 -10.39 12.52
CA LYS A 20 2.69 -11.64 12.94
C LYS A 20 2.97 -12.48 11.72
N PHE A 21 4.03 -13.29 11.76
CA PHE A 21 4.41 -14.13 10.63
C PHE A 21 4.21 -15.60 10.99
N ASP A 22 3.52 -16.32 10.11
CA ASP A 22 3.22 -17.74 10.26
C ASP A 22 4.45 -18.61 10.00
N ASP A 23 4.86 -19.38 11.00
CA ASP A 23 5.79 -20.54 10.92
C ASP A 23 7.05 -20.35 10.04
N ASN A 24 7.67 -19.18 10.05
CA ASN A 24 8.82 -18.84 9.19
C ASN A 24 8.57 -19.08 7.69
N SER A 25 7.31 -19.04 7.26
CA SER A 25 6.92 -19.25 5.86
C SER A 25 7.47 -18.18 4.91
N CYS A 26 7.80 -17.00 5.45
CA CYS A 26 8.37 -15.87 4.72
C CYS A 26 9.88 -15.77 4.96
N SER A 27 10.65 -15.49 3.90
CA SER A 27 12.05 -15.05 4.03
C SER A 27 12.14 -13.68 4.72
N ASP A 28 13.32 -13.28 5.17
CA ASP A 28 13.49 -11.98 5.83
C ASP A 28 13.22 -10.82 4.85
N GLU A 29 13.61 -10.96 3.57
CA GLU A 29 13.29 -9.98 2.53
C GLU A 29 11.77 -9.87 2.29
N GLN A 30 11.05 -10.99 2.33
CA GLN A 30 9.60 -10.98 2.21
C GLN A 30 8.94 -10.31 3.42
N LYS A 31 9.47 -10.52 4.64
CA LYS A 31 8.97 -9.85 5.84
C LYS A 31 9.14 -8.34 5.74
N ASP A 32 10.34 -7.87 5.37
CA ASP A 32 10.62 -6.43 5.20
C ASP A 32 9.69 -5.78 4.17
N PHE A 33 9.45 -6.47 3.05
CA PHE A 33 8.52 -6.01 2.01
C PHE A 33 7.07 -5.95 2.51
N ILE A 34 6.63 -6.96 3.28
CA ILE A 34 5.30 -7.00 3.90
C ILE A 34 5.12 -5.87 4.92
N GLU A 35 6.12 -5.63 5.76
CA GLU A 35 6.10 -4.55 6.75
C GLU A 35 6.00 -3.19 6.08
N THR A 36 6.75 -2.98 5.00
CA THR A 36 6.65 -1.76 4.17
C THR A 36 5.25 -1.60 3.59
N ALA A 37 4.70 -2.66 2.98
CA ALA A 37 3.35 -2.62 2.43
C ALA A 37 2.27 -2.36 3.49
N ALA A 38 2.48 -2.84 4.72
CA ALA A 38 1.53 -2.58 5.82
C ALA A 38 1.54 -1.12 6.26
N TRP A 39 2.71 -0.48 6.30
CA TRP A 39 2.82 0.96 6.52
C TRP A 39 2.17 1.77 5.40
N ASP A 40 2.40 1.37 4.15
CA ASP A 40 1.78 2.00 2.98
C ASP A 40 0.25 1.90 3.04
N ALA A 41 -0.25 0.70 3.30
CA ALA A 41 -1.67 0.44 3.44
C ALA A 41 -2.28 1.30 4.58
N LEU A 42 -1.60 1.40 5.73
CA LEU A 42 -2.07 2.20 6.87
C LEU A 42 -2.14 3.68 6.51
N THR A 43 -1.12 4.17 5.82
CA THR A 43 -1.03 5.54 5.32
C THR A 43 -2.20 5.85 4.39
N LEU A 44 -2.47 5.00 3.40
CA LEU A 44 -3.60 5.13 2.50
C LEU A 44 -4.94 5.12 3.25
N SER A 45 -5.11 4.21 4.21
CA SER A 45 -6.34 4.10 5.00
C SER A 45 -6.60 5.34 5.86
N ILE A 46 -5.59 5.86 6.56
CA ILE A 46 -5.70 7.09 7.35
C ILE A 46 -6.03 8.28 6.45
N PHE A 47 -5.39 8.37 5.28
CA PHE A 47 -5.66 9.44 4.32
C PHE A 47 -7.12 9.44 3.84
N ALA A 48 -7.68 8.25 3.60
CA ALA A 48 -9.06 8.08 3.14
C ALA A 48 -10.12 8.24 4.24
N ALA A 49 -9.71 8.17 5.50
CA ALA A 49 -10.60 8.14 6.67
C ALA A 49 -11.21 9.52 7.04
N VAL A 50 -11.29 10.44 6.09
CA VAL A 50 -11.88 11.77 6.25
C VAL A 50 -12.98 12.02 5.22
N PRO A 51 -14.07 12.73 5.58
CA PRO A 51 -15.07 13.14 4.60
C PRO A 51 -14.44 14.00 3.49
N PRO A 52 -14.89 13.88 2.23
CA PRO A 52 -14.44 14.75 1.15
C PRO A 52 -14.87 16.19 1.41
N THR A 53 -13.92 17.11 1.34
CA THR A 53 -14.06 18.55 1.58
C THR A 53 -13.91 19.39 0.32
N SER A 54 -13.35 18.82 -0.75
CA SER A 54 -13.13 19.50 -2.02
C SER A 54 -13.91 18.87 -3.18
N GLY A 55 -14.16 19.63 -4.25
CA GLY A 55 -14.80 19.11 -5.45
C GLY A 55 -14.02 17.95 -6.11
N LYS A 56 -12.68 17.95 -5.96
CA LYS A 56 -11.82 16.86 -6.43
C LYS A 56 -12.06 15.59 -5.62
N GLU A 57 -12.04 15.68 -4.30
CA GLU A 57 -12.32 14.53 -3.42
C GLU A 57 -13.74 13.99 -3.66
N ILE A 58 -14.74 14.86 -3.83
CA ILE A 58 -16.11 14.44 -4.18
C ILE A 58 -16.12 13.66 -5.50
N ALA A 59 -15.36 14.10 -6.52
CA ALA A 59 -15.26 13.36 -7.78
C ALA A 59 -14.60 11.98 -7.60
N VAL A 60 -13.59 11.87 -6.74
CA VAL A 60 -12.93 10.60 -6.41
C VAL A 60 -13.90 9.66 -5.69
N TRP A 61 -14.63 10.15 -4.68
CA TRP A 61 -15.68 9.38 -4.00
C TRP A 61 -16.77 8.91 -4.97
N LYS A 62 -17.25 9.78 -5.86
CA LYS A 62 -18.24 9.39 -6.88
C LYS A 62 -17.76 8.33 -7.84
N THR A 63 -16.44 8.23 -8.04
CA THR A 63 -15.82 7.28 -8.98
C THR A 63 -15.59 5.92 -8.33
N TRP A 64 -15.23 5.86 -7.05
CA TRP A 64 -14.88 4.59 -6.40
C TRP A 64 -15.96 4.03 -5.49
N ILE A 65 -16.90 4.88 -5.07
CA ILE A 65 -18.07 4.50 -4.26
C ILE A 65 -19.36 4.63 -5.07
N GLY A 66 -19.53 5.70 -5.82
CA GLY A 66 -20.70 5.91 -6.68
C GLY A 66 -21.35 7.29 -6.49
N PRO A 67 -22.22 7.72 -7.42
CA PRO A 67 -22.85 9.04 -7.37
C PRO A 67 -23.69 9.28 -6.10
N ASP A 68 -24.16 8.20 -5.48
CA ASP A 68 -24.96 8.12 -4.26
C ASP A 68 -24.12 7.84 -3.00
N TYR A 69 -22.79 8.05 -3.05
CA TYR A 69 -21.86 7.73 -1.95
C TYR A 69 -22.27 8.27 -0.57
N ILE A 70 -22.98 9.41 -0.52
CA ILE A 70 -23.43 10.02 0.73
C ILE A 70 -24.26 9.04 1.56
N THR A 71 -24.99 8.12 0.91
CA THR A 71 -25.81 7.10 1.59
C THR A 71 -24.99 6.08 2.39
N GLN A 72 -23.72 5.86 2.02
CA GLN A 72 -22.79 4.92 2.66
C GLN A 72 -21.56 5.60 3.26
N GLN A 73 -21.43 6.92 3.14
CA GLN A 73 -20.23 7.66 3.55
C GLN A 73 -19.87 7.39 5.01
N GLN A 74 -20.82 7.51 5.93
CA GLN A 74 -20.56 7.30 7.35
C GLN A 74 -20.05 5.88 7.64
N ARG A 75 -20.64 4.87 6.98
CA ARG A 75 -20.20 3.48 7.09
C ARG A 75 -18.76 3.32 6.57
N ILE A 76 -18.48 3.80 5.36
CA ILE A 76 -17.15 3.68 4.74
C ILE A 76 -16.08 4.37 5.59
N LEU A 77 -16.37 5.56 6.10
CA LEU A 77 -15.46 6.28 7.01
C LEU A 77 -15.29 5.50 8.31
N ALA A 78 -16.37 5.00 8.89
CA ALA A 78 -16.30 4.17 10.09
C ALA A 78 -15.46 2.92 9.83
N ASP A 79 -15.62 2.23 8.69
CA ASP A 79 -14.84 1.06 8.33
C ASP A 79 -13.36 1.42 8.12
N LEU A 80 -13.06 2.52 7.41
CA LEU A 80 -11.69 3.04 7.24
C LEU A 80 -11.03 3.40 8.57
N GLN A 81 -11.80 3.86 9.56
CA GLN A 81 -11.37 4.16 10.93
C GLN A 81 -11.49 2.97 11.90
N ALA A 82 -12.19 1.89 11.51
CA ALA A 82 -12.57 0.78 12.37
C ALA A 82 -11.37 -0.12 12.57
N TYR A 83 -10.58 0.34 13.51
CA TYR A 83 -9.34 -0.23 13.92
C TYR A 83 -9.56 -0.92 15.26
N LYS A 84 -10.12 -2.13 15.23
CA LYS A 84 -10.14 -2.97 16.44
C LYS A 84 -8.72 -3.50 16.68
N ASN A 85 -8.29 -3.61 17.93
CA ASN A 85 -7.00 -4.25 18.22
C ASN A 85 -7.09 -5.73 17.82
N PHE A 86 -6.55 -6.08 16.66
CA PHE A 86 -6.39 -7.46 16.20
C PHE A 86 -5.01 -7.64 15.57
N ASP A 87 -4.44 -8.83 15.74
CA ASP A 87 -3.22 -9.19 15.03
C ASP A 87 -3.56 -9.75 13.66
N ALA A 88 -2.86 -9.28 12.63
CA ALA A 88 -2.90 -9.86 11.29
C ALA A 88 -1.75 -10.85 11.15
N ILE A 89 -2.08 -12.12 10.88
CA ILE A 89 -1.10 -13.18 10.70
C ILE A 89 -0.82 -13.32 9.21
N MET A 90 0.37 -12.89 8.81
CA MET A 90 0.88 -12.93 7.45
C MET A 90 1.49 -14.31 7.18
N SER A 91 1.17 -14.89 6.03
CA SER A 91 1.72 -16.17 5.59
C SER A 91 2.17 -16.06 4.13
N CYS A 92 3.37 -16.54 3.84
CA CYS A 92 3.87 -16.69 2.46
C CYS A 92 3.63 -18.11 1.91
N LYS A 93 2.95 -18.97 2.70
CA LYS A 93 2.59 -20.34 2.33
C LYS A 93 1.12 -20.41 1.92
N ASP A 94 0.85 -21.07 0.79
CA ASP A 94 -0.51 -21.24 0.28
C ASP A 94 -1.32 -22.32 1.03
N THR A 95 -1.77 -22.00 2.24
CA THR A 95 -2.46 -22.93 3.14
C THR A 95 -3.86 -23.35 2.66
N LYS A 96 -4.46 -22.63 1.70
CA LYS A 96 -5.79 -22.91 1.12
C LYS A 96 -5.74 -23.30 -0.35
N ASN A 97 -4.56 -23.51 -0.92
CA ASN A 97 -4.35 -23.85 -2.32
C ASN A 97 -5.11 -22.89 -3.27
N ARG A 98 -4.92 -21.58 -3.09
CA ARG A 98 -5.55 -20.50 -3.89
C ARG A 98 -4.55 -19.72 -4.75
N CYS A 99 -3.27 -19.66 -4.40
CA CYS A 99 -2.27 -18.86 -5.11
C CYS A 99 -2.02 -19.33 -6.54
N GLY A 100 -2.20 -20.63 -6.81
CA GLY A 100 -2.12 -21.19 -8.17
C GLY A 100 -3.43 -21.12 -8.96
N ARG A 101 -4.47 -20.43 -8.45
CA ARG A 101 -5.76 -20.33 -9.14
C ARG A 101 -5.83 -19.06 -9.96
N THR A 102 -6.57 -19.16 -11.04
CA THR A 102 -7.01 -18.02 -11.84
C THR A 102 -8.49 -17.77 -11.57
N ILE A 103 -8.86 -16.55 -11.17
CA ILE A 103 -10.24 -16.13 -10.92
C ILE A 103 -10.58 -15.03 -11.92
N ASP A 104 -11.60 -15.25 -12.74
CA ASP A 104 -12.02 -14.31 -13.79
C ASP A 104 -10.84 -13.86 -14.69
N GLY A 105 -9.99 -14.83 -15.05
CA GLY A 105 -8.79 -14.58 -15.85
C GLY A 105 -7.58 -14.05 -15.06
N LYS A 106 -7.69 -13.73 -13.77
CA LYS A 106 -6.59 -13.13 -12.98
C LYS A 106 -5.92 -14.10 -12.03
N ASP A 107 -4.61 -13.95 -11.88
CA ASP A 107 -3.86 -14.63 -10.82
C ASP A 107 -4.21 -14.03 -9.45
N VAL A 108 -4.29 -14.90 -8.45
CA VAL A 108 -4.55 -14.50 -7.06
C VAL A 108 -3.27 -13.93 -6.45
N GLY A 109 -3.27 -12.63 -6.14
CA GLY A 109 -2.15 -11.96 -5.45
C GLY A 109 -2.11 -12.24 -3.94
N GLY A 110 -3.26 -12.42 -3.31
CA GLY A 110 -3.37 -12.77 -1.92
C GLY A 110 -4.79 -13.23 -1.58
N TYR A 111 -4.99 -13.67 -0.35
CA TYR A 111 -6.33 -13.88 0.17
C TYR A 111 -6.34 -13.80 1.69
N ALA A 112 -7.41 -13.21 2.22
CA ALA A 112 -7.66 -13.21 3.65
C ALA A 112 -8.59 -14.36 4.08
N TRP A 113 -8.41 -14.84 5.32
CA TRP A 113 -9.29 -15.83 5.93
C TRP A 113 -9.25 -15.74 7.46
N THR A 114 -10.23 -16.34 8.13
CA THR A 114 -10.34 -16.30 9.59
C THR A 114 -10.49 -17.71 10.15
N VAL A 115 -9.72 -18.02 11.19
CA VAL A 115 -9.92 -19.22 12.02
C VAL A 115 -10.75 -18.82 13.22
N ASN A 116 -11.92 -19.43 13.37
CA ASN A 116 -12.77 -19.26 14.55
C ASN A 116 -12.45 -20.38 15.55
N GLY A 117 -11.83 -20.03 16.67
CA GLY A 117 -11.72 -20.87 17.84
C GLY A 117 -12.90 -20.65 18.79
N TRP A 118 -13.02 -21.49 19.81
CA TRP A 118 -14.12 -21.38 20.78
C TRP A 118 -14.09 -20.05 21.59
N PHE A 119 -12.91 -19.47 21.82
CA PHE A 119 -12.75 -18.22 22.60
C PHE A 119 -11.91 -17.15 21.89
N TRP A 120 -11.51 -17.36 20.64
CA TRP A 120 -10.60 -16.45 19.93
C TRP A 120 -10.82 -16.57 18.43
N ASN A 121 -10.49 -15.50 17.69
CA ASN A 121 -10.41 -15.52 16.23
C ASN A 121 -8.98 -15.19 15.82
N ALA A 122 -8.45 -15.89 14.82
CA ALA A 122 -7.17 -15.54 14.20
C ALA A 122 -7.40 -15.10 12.76
N TYR A 123 -6.81 -13.98 12.40
CA TYR A 123 -7.02 -13.28 11.14
C TYR A 123 -5.78 -13.48 10.27
N TYR A 124 -5.92 -14.24 9.20
CA TYR A 124 -4.81 -14.61 8.33
C TYR A 124 -4.90 -13.87 7.01
N ILE A 125 -3.75 -13.42 6.50
CA ILE A 125 -3.58 -12.98 5.12
C ILE A 125 -2.47 -13.82 4.52
N THR A 126 -2.80 -14.57 3.48
CA THR A 126 -1.80 -15.29 2.68
C THR A 126 -1.44 -14.45 1.46
N LEU A 127 -0.16 -14.22 1.25
CA LEU A 127 0.38 -13.48 0.11
C LEU A 127 1.00 -14.46 -0.88
N CYS A 128 0.58 -14.36 -2.13
CA CYS A 128 0.99 -15.26 -3.20
C CYS A 128 2.23 -14.73 -3.92
N PRO A 129 3.01 -15.62 -4.57
CA PRO A 129 4.16 -15.29 -5.40
C PRO A 129 4.06 -13.96 -6.18
N VAL A 130 2.98 -13.81 -6.96
CA VAL A 130 2.80 -12.68 -7.87
C VAL A 130 2.70 -11.32 -7.15
N TRP A 131 2.32 -11.29 -5.88
CA TRP A 131 2.21 -10.05 -5.10
C TRP A 131 3.57 -9.42 -4.75
N PHE A 132 4.61 -10.24 -4.59
CA PHE A 132 5.98 -9.76 -4.34
C PHE A 132 6.63 -9.10 -5.57
N GLY A 133 5.98 -9.15 -6.74
CA GLY A 133 6.37 -8.38 -7.92
C GLY A 133 5.77 -6.97 -7.98
N LEU A 134 4.96 -6.57 -6.99
CA LEU A 134 4.40 -5.21 -6.92
C LEU A 134 5.45 -4.20 -6.44
N ASN A 135 5.28 -2.94 -6.81
CA ASN A 135 6.10 -1.84 -6.29
C ASN A 135 5.63 -1.41 -4.89
N SER A 136 6.53 -0.85 -4.08
CA SER A 136 6.14 -0.14 -2.86
C SER A 136 5.37 1.16 -3.21
N LEU A 137 4.68 1.77 -2.25
CA LEU A 137 4.04 3.06 -2.48
C LEU A 137 5.07 4.14 -2.85
N GLU A 138 6.24 4.15 -2.22
CA GLU A 138 7.33 5.11 -2.49
C GLU A 138 7.88 4.97 -3.93
N ASP A 139 8.08 3.74 -4.40
CA ASP A 139 8.53 3.49 -5.77
C ASP A 139 7.47 3.96 -6.78
N THR A 140 6.20 3.70 -6.49
CA THR A 140 5.08 4.18 -7.31
C THR A 140 5.00 5.72 -7.29
N ILE A 141 5.20 6.38 -6.14
CA ILE A 141 5.27 7.85 -6.05
C ILE A 141 6.39 8.38 -6.94
N THR A 142 7.59 7.84 -6.79
CA THR A 142 8.78 8.25 -7.56
C THR A 142 8.52 8.14 -9.07
N PHE A 143 7.94 7.02 -9.51
CA PHE A 143 7.55 6.82 -10.90
C PHE A 143 6.52 7.85 -11.36
N ILE A 144 5.44 8.05 -10.59
CA ILE A 144 4.32 8.91 -10.95
C ILE A 144 4.72 10.40 -10.99
N GLU A 145 5.64 10.85 -10.14
CA GLU A 145 6.11 12.23 -10.14
C GLU A 145 7.12 12.52 -11.27
N ALA A 146 7.91 11.52 -11.67
CA ALA A 146 8.91 11.67 -12.73
C ALA A 146 8.30 11.72 -14.14
N GLU A 147 7.30 10.89 -14.42
CA GLU A 147 6.75 10.74 -15.78
C GLU A 147 6.09 12.01 -16.37
N PRO A 148 5.31 12.81 -15.61
CA PRO A 148 4.77 14.08 -16.10
C PRO A 148 5.87 15.06 -16.52
N GLN A 149 7.02 15.07 -15.83
CA GLN A 149 8.16 15.92 -16.18
C GLN A 149 8.81 15.50 -17.51
N LYS A 150 8.66 14.23 -17.89
CA LYS A 150 9.07 13.68 -19.19
C LYS A 150 8.01 13.87 -20.28
N GLY A 151 6.94 14.62 -20.01
CA GLY A 151 5.83 14.83 -20.95
C GLY A 151 4.86 13.65 -21.05
N GLN A 152 4.85 12.74 -20.07
CA GLN A 152 3.96 11.57 -20.01
C GLN A 152 2.95 11.68 -18.86
N PRO A 153 1.99 12.64 -18.90
CA PRO A 153 1.05 12.85 -17.80
C PRO A 153 0.05 11.70 -17.63
N ARG A 154 -0.07 10.79 -18.60
CA ARG A 154 -0.99 9.65 -18.55
C ARG A 154 -0.76 8.76 -17.32
N TYR A 155 0.49 8.61 -16.88
CA TYR A 155 0.84 7.77 -15.74
C TYR A 155 0.27 8.34 -14.45
N ALA A 156 0.35 9.66 -14.25
CA ALA A 156 -0.30 10.33 -13.12
C ALA A 156 -1.83 10.40 -13.25
N GLN A 157 -2.37 10.41 -14.47
CA GLN A 157 -3.80 10.55 -14.72
C GLN A 157 -4.58 9.23 -14.64
N GLU A 158 -3.97 8.09 -14.96
CA GLU A 158 -4.66 6.81 -15.05
C GLU A 158 -4.38 5.95 -13.82
N ALA A 159 -5.44 5.61 -13.09
CA ALA A 159 -5.34 4.90 -11.80
C ALA A 159 -4.59 3.56 -11.90
N VAL A 160 -4.59 2.90 -13.06
CA VAL A 160 -3.88 1.62 -13.28
C VAL A 160 -2.37 1.70 -12.98
N TRP A 161 -1.75 2.86 -13.17
CA TRP A 161 -0.31 3.05 -12.94
C TRP A 161 0.03 3.36 -11.47
N GLN A 162 -0.98 3.56 -10.64
CA GLN A 162 -0.83 3.95 -9.24
C GLN A 162 -0.94 2.74 -8.30
N ARG A 163 -0.83 1.52 -8.82
CA ARG A 163 -0.89 0.29 -8.01
C ARG A 163 0.37 0.19 -7.13
N SER A 164 0.19 -0.33 -5.93
CA SER A 164 1.29 -0.62 -5.01
C SER A 164 0.94 -1.84 -4.14
N ALA A 165 1.99 -2.44 -3.55
CA ALA A 165 1.85 -3.50 -2.57
C ALA A 165 0.94 -3.08 -1.40
N GLY A 166 1.07 -1.83 -0.94
CA GLY A 166 0.21 -1.27 0.10
C GLY A 166 -1.27 -1.18 -0.30
N GLN A 167 -1.58 -0.78 -1.54
CA GLN A 167 -2.98 -0.76 -2.01
C GLN A 167 -3.58 -2.17 -2.04
N TYR A 168 -2.82 -3.17 -2.49
CA TYR A 168 -3.27 -4.56 -2.49
C TYR A 168 -3.36 -5.17 -1.09
N LEU A 169 -2.45 -4.82 -0.18
CA LEU A 169 -2.55 -5.29 1.20
C LEU A 169 -3.75 -4.66 1.93
N LEU A 170 -4.04 -3.37 1.67
CA LEU A 170 -5.25 -2.72 2.15
C LEU A 170 -6.51 -3.47 1.67
N HIS A 171 -6.54 -3.93 0.41
CA HIS A 171 -7.64 -4.77 -0.10
C HIS A 171 -7.82 -6.03 0.78
N GLU A 172 -6.76 -6.80 1.02
CA GLU A 172 -6.85 -8.03 1.82
C GLU A 172 -7.25 -7.78 3.28
N ILE A 173 -6.74 -6.71 3.88
CA ILE A 173 -7.10 -6.32 5.25
C ILE A 173 -8.62 -6.07 5.37
N ARG A 174 -9.25 -5.53 4.33
CA ARG A 174 -10.69 -5.26 4.33
C ARG A 174 -11.54 -6.52 4.34
N HIS A 175 -11.02 -7.66 3.89
CA HIS A 175 -11.71 -8.95 3.99
C HIS A 175 -11.69 -9.56 5.39
N LEU A 176 -10.82 -9.09 6.29
CA LEU A 176 -10.75 -9.64 7.64
C LEU A 176 -12.02 -9.30 8.42
N GLY A 177 -12.65 -10.30 9.03
CA GLY A 177 -13.86 -10.09 9.83
C GLY A 177 -13.67 -9.20 11.07
N ALA A 178 -12.43 -8.86 11.41
CA ALA A 178 -12.08 -7.86 12.42
C ALA A 178 -12.33 -6.42 11.94
N VAL A 179 -12.23 -6.20 10.64
CA VAL A 179 -12.30 -4.90 9.99
C VAL A 179 -13.72 -4.69 9.47
N GLY A 180 -14.31 -3.58 9.90
CA GLY A 180 -15.64 -3.15 9.47
C GLY A 180 -16.83 -3.77 10.21
N GLN A 181 -17.94 -3.03 10.21
CA GLN A 181 -19.24 -3.47 10.68
C GLN A 181 -20.34 -3.00 9.73
N PRO A 182 -21.31 -3.85 9.36
CA PRO A 182 -21.39 -5.28 9.66
C PRO A 182 -20.36 -6.10 8.86
N HIS A 183 -20.04 -7.30 9.34
CA HIS A 183 -19.26 -8.29 8.60
C HIS A 183 -19.75 -8.38 7.15
N GLY A 184 -18.86 -8.33 6.15
CA GLY A 184 -19.28 -8.51 4.76
C GLY A 184 -18.61 -7.64 3.71
N VAL A 185 -17.37 -7.17 3.93
CA VAL A 185 -16.57 -6.68 2.80
C VAL A 185 -15.98 -7.89 2.08
N ALA A 186 -16.42 -8.10 0.85
CA ALA A 186 -16.12 -9.24 0.00
C ALA A 186 -15.61 -8.78 -1.37
N ASP A 187 -15.33 -9.76 -2.22
CA ASP A 187 -15.06 -9.54 -3.64
C ASP A 187 -16.37 -9.43 -4.38
N GLU A 188 -16.91 -8.22 -4.51
CA GLU A 188 -18.21 -8.03 -5.14
C GLU A 188 -18.14 -8.30 -6.64
N ARG A 189 -19.24 -8.77 -7.21
CA ARG A 189 -19.40 -8.89 -8.66
C ARG A 189 -19.92 -7.58 -9.23
N VAL A 190 -19.50 -7.25 -10.45
CA VAL A 190 -19.93 -6.04 -11.16
C VAL A 190 -21.45 -5.86 -11.15
N THR A 191 -22.19 -6.94 -11.39
CA THR A 191 -23.65 -6.98 -11.25
C THR A 191 -24.02 -7.86 -10.05
N PRO A 192 -24.73 -7.31 -9.04
CA PRO A 192 -25.16 -8.07 -7.88
C PRO A 192 -25.97 -9.32 -8.25
N GLY A 193 -25.60 -10.47 -7.71
CA GLY A 193 -26.29 -11.75 -7.92
C GLY A 193 -26.11 -12.38 -9.31
N GLY A 194 -25.35 -11.76 -10.22
CA GLY A 194 -25.02 -12.33 -11.52
C GLY A 194 -23.84 -13.30 -11.49
N ASN A 195 -23.65 -14.04 -12.58
CA ASN A 195 -22.42 -14.84 -12.84
C ASN A 195 -21.29 -13.99 -13.45
N GLU A 196 -21.41 -12.66 -13.40
CA GLU A 196 -20.45 -11.73 -13.99
C GLU A 196 -19.12 -11.68 -13.23
N VAL A 197 -18.08 -11.16 -13.89
CA VAL A 197 -16.74 -10.98 -13.32
C VAL A 197 -16.76 -10.18 -12.01
N ARG A 198 -15.86 -10.52 -11.10
CA ARG A 198 -15.60 -9.76 -9.88
C ARG A 198 -15.09 -8.36 -10.21
N ALA A 199 -15.47 -7.40 -9.38
CA ALA A 199 -15.12 -6.00 -9.51
C ALA A 199 -13.68 -5.72 -9.05
N TYR A 200 -12.71 -6.31 -9.77
CA TYR A 200 -11.28 -6.12 -9.52
C TYR A 200 -10.64 -5.15 -10.50
N GLY A 201 -9.83 -4.26 -9.97
CA GLY A 201 -9.12 -3.23 -10.69
C GLY A 201 -10.00 -2.01 -11.01
N PRO A 202 -9.37 -0.92 -11.44
CA PRO A 202 -10.00 0.39 -11.46
C PRO A 202 -11.21 0.45 -12.41
N ARG A 203 -11.18 -0.30 -13.52
CA ARG A 203 -12.28 -0.36 -14.48
C ARG A 203 -13.54 -1.02 -13.89
N LEU A 204 -13.39 -2.23 -13.35
CA LEU A 204 -14.53 -3.03 -12.90
C LEU A 204 -15.10 -2.49 -11.58
N VAL A 205 -14.26 -1.92 -10.72
CA VAL A 205 -14.72 -1.13 -9.57
C VAL A 205 -15.51 0.09 -10.03
N TYR A 206 -15.02 0.85 -11.01
CA TYR A 206 -15.80 1.98 -11.53
C TYR A 206 -17.15 1.50 -12.09
N LYS A 207 -17.18 0.42 -12.87
CA LYS A 207 -18.43 -0.16 -13.39
C LYS A 207 -19.41 -0.54 -12.27
N LEU A 208 -18.94 -1.24 -11.23
CA LEU A 208 -19.73 -1.58 -10.04
C LEU A 208 -20.42 -0.34 -9.44
N THR A 209 -19.68 0.77 -9.32
CA THR A 209 -20.17 2.01 -8.71
C THR A 209 -21.18 2.79 -9.56
N GLN A 210 -21.35 2.40 -10.83
CA GLN A 210 -22.37 2.98 -11.71
C GLN A 210 -23.70 2.20 -11.64
N GLY A 211 -23.82 1.23 -10.73
CA GLY A 211 -25.06 0.48 -10.50
C GLY A 211 -26.27 1.40 -10.23
N PRO A 212 -27.45 1.10 -10.79
CA PRO A 212 -28.59 1.98 -10.69
C PRO A 212 -29.20 1.97 -9.27
N ILE A 213 -29.70 3.12 -8.82
CA ILE A 213 -30.23 3.31 -7.45
C ILE A 213 -31.38 2.33 -7.12
N ASN A 214 -32.21 1.99 -8.10
CA ASN A 214 -33.31 1.05 -7.91
C ASN A 214 -32.87 -0.42 -7.69
N GLN A 215 -31.59 -0.73 -7.87
CA GLN A 215 -30.98 -2.02 -7.55
C GLN A 215 -30.09 -1.95 -6.29
N GLY A 216 -30.27 -0.91 -5.47
CA GLY A 216 -29.48 -0.65 -4.27
C GLY A 216 -28.42 0.44 -4.46
N GLY A 217 -28.15 0.85 -5.70
CA GLY A 217 -27.17 1.88 -6.02
C GLY A 217 -25.72 1.40 -6.00
N GLY A 218 -24.85 2.18 -6.64
CA GLY A 218 -23.42 1.90 -6.69
C GLY A 218 -22.77 1.94 -5.31
N ALA A 219 -23.17 2.90 -4.47
CA ALA A 219 -22.61 3.06 -3.14
C ALA A 219 -22.82 1.84 -2.24
N ALA A 220 -24.01 1.21 -2.29
CA ALA A 220 -24.28 0.03 -1.48
C ALA A 220 -23.33 -1.13 -1.84
N CYS A 221 -23.17 -1.41 -3.13
CA CYS A 221 -22.28 -2.48 -3.60
C CYS A 221 -20.81 -2.14 -3.37
N ALA A 222 -20.40 -0.89 -3.61
CA ALA A 222 -19.03 -0.46 -3.35
C ALA A 222 -18.67 -0.49 -1.85
N SER A 223 -19.62 -0.22 -0.96
CA SER A 223 -19.40 -0.29 0.49
C SER A 223 -19.15 -1.70 1.02
N THR A 224 -19.44 -2.73 0.23
CA THR A 224 -19.13 -4.13 0.52
C THR A 224 -18.02 -4.71 -0.36
N ASN A 225 -17.40 -3.91 -1.24
CA ASN A 225 -16.33 -4.36 -2.13
C ASN A 225 -14.95 -3.93 -1.61
N ALA A 226 -14.05 -4.88 -1.30
CA ALA A 226 -12.71 -4.54 -0.78
C ALA A 226 -11.91 -3.62 -1.72
N ASP A 227 -12.00 -3.86 -3.03
CA ASP A 227 -11.25 -3.08 -4.01
C ASP A 227 -11.76 -1.64 -4.14
N SER A 228 -13.03 -1.37 -3.82
CA SER A 228 -13.57 -0.01 -3.76
C SER A 228 -12.88 0.83 -2.67
N TYR A 229 -12.62 0.24 -1.50
CA TYR A 229 -11.87 0.92 -0.43
C TYR A 229 -10.42 1.18 -0.85
N ALA A 230 -9.78 0.17 -1.43
CA ALA A 230 -8.39 0.25 -1.86
C ALA A 230 -8.20 1.34 -2.93
N TRP A 231 -9.07 1.38 -3.96
CA TRP A 231 -9.02 2.40 -5.01
C TRP A 231 -9.43 3.79 -4.53
N LEU A 232 -10.41 3.89 -3.62
CA LEU A 232 -10.77 5.17 -3.01
C LEU A 232 -9.54 5.76 -2.28
N ALA A 233 -8.91 4.97 -1.42
CA ALA A 233 -7.79 5.43 -0.62
C ALA A 233 -6.57 5.80 -1.46
N ASN A 234 -6.20 4.93 -2.40
CA ASN A 234 -5.10 5.16 -3.32
C ASN A 234 -5.35 6.42 -4.18
N SER A 235 -6.54 6.56 -4.74
CA SER A 235 -6.84 7.68 -5.63
C SER A 235 -6.96 9.01 -4.89
N LEU A 236 -7.46 9.02 -3.65
CA LEU A 236 -7.45 10.24 -2.83
C LEU A 236 -6.01 10.69 -2.59
N TYR A 237 -5.12 9.77 -2.19
CA TYR A 237 -3.72 10.05 -1.94
C TYR A 237 -3.01 10.62 -3.18
N PHE A 238 -3.08 9.93 -4.32
CA PHE A 238 -2.44 10.40 -5.55
C PHE A 238 -3.08 11.66 -6.14
N CYS A 239 -4.38 11.90 -5.92
CA CYS A 239 -5.03 13.13 -6.35
C CYS A 239 -4.52 14.36 -5.59
N ASP A 240 -4.27 14.21 -4.29
CA ASP A 240 -3.67 15.25 -3.47
C ASP A 240 -2.20 15.48 -3.84
N LEU A 241 -1.42 14.39 -3.91
CA LEU A 241 0.00 14.42 -4.23
C LEU A 241 0.30 15.08 -5.59
N THR A 242 -0.41 14.64 -6.63
CA THR A 242 -0.08 15.01 -8.02
C THR A 242 -0.95 16.14 -8.57
N GLY A 243 -2.08 16.42 -7.93
CA GLY A 243 -3.12 17.31 -8.42
C GLY A 243 -3.95 16.75 -9.59
N PHE A 244 -3.58 15.60 -10.16
CA PHE A 244 -4.33 14.92 -11.22
C PHE A 244 -5.43 14.04 -10.65
N PHE A 245 -6.58 14.02 -11.32
CA PHE A 245 -7.65 13.10 -10.98
C PHE A 245 -7.34 11.68 -11.49
N PRO A 246 -7.21 10.65 -10.64
CA PRO A 246 -6.92 9.29 -11.06
C PRO A 246 -8.13 8.66 -11.74
N ARG A 247 -8.16 8.72 -13.07
CA ARG A 247 -9.27 8.21 -13.86
C ARG A 247 -9.13 6.69 -14.04
N PRO A 248 -10.21 5.91 -13.91
CA PRO A 248 -10.21 4.55 -14.39
C PRO A 248 -10.01 4.52 -15.92
N PRO A 249 -9.52 3.42 -16.49
CA PRO A 249 -9.48 3.24 -17.94
C PRO A 249 -10.87 3.49 -18.58
N LYS A 250 -10.91 4.25 -19.68
CA LYS A 250 -12.15 4.66 -20.41
C LYS A 250 -13.19 5.40 -19.55
N TYR A 251 -12.75 6.22 -18.59
CA TYR A 251 -13.60 7.06 -17.75
C TYR A 251 -14.62 7.89 -18.57
N ARG A 252 -15.89 7.88 -18.13
CA ARG A 252 -17.08 8.53 -18.76
C ARG A 252 -17.61 7.94 -20.06
N GLU A 253 -16.96 6.93 -20.63
CA GLU A 253 -17.49 6.21 -21.79
C GLU A 253 -18.34 5.02 -21.33
N MET A 254 -19.47 5.26 -20.66
CA MET A 254 -20.31 4.19 -20.08
C MET A 254 -20.73 3.14 -21.12
N THR A 255 -21.06 3.55 -22.35
CA THR A 255 -21.37 2.63 -23.45
C THR A 255 -20.14 1.84 -23.93
N ALA A 256 -18.93 2.34 -23.70
CA ALA A 256 -17.69 1.66 -24.01
C ALA A 256 -17.18 0.77 -22.85
N ILE A 257 -17.70 0.94 -21.63
CA ILE A 257 -17.39 0.06 -20.50
C ILE A 257 -17.87 -1.37 -20.78
N ASP A 258 -19.02 -1.51 -21.46
CA ASP A 258 -19.60 -2.79 -21.85
C ASP A 258 -19.06 -3.36 -23.17
N SER A 259 -18.43 -2.53 -24.02
CA SER A 259 -17.99 -2.93 -25.36
C SER A 259 -16.51 -3.34 -25.45
N PHE A 260 -15.96 -3.97 -24.40
CA PHE A 260 -14.55 -4.37 -24.40
C PHE A 260 -14.28 -5.65 -25.22
N ASN A 261 -13.20 -5.60 -26.00
CA ASN A 261 -12.50 -6.77 -26.50
C ASN A 261 -11.60 -7.33 -25.37
N VAL A 262 -11.38 -8.65 -25.37
CA VAL A 262 -10.59 -9.42 -24.38
C VAL A 262 -9.19 -8.82 -24.20
N ASP A 263 -8.59 -8.27 -25.25
CA ASP A 263 -7.24 -7.68 -25.22
C ASP A 263 -7.10 -6.47 -24.27
N ASP A 264 -8.15 -5.65 -24.17
CA ASP A 264 -8.15 -4.50 -23.26
C ASP A 264 -8.46 -4.94 -21.80
N GLU A 265 -9.14 -6.08 -21.62
CA GLU A 265 -9.28 -6.73 -20.32
C GLU A 265 -7.91 -7.14 -19.79
N VAL A 266 -7.07 -7.71 -20.66
CA VAL A 266 -5.72 -8.13 -20.29
C VAL A 266 -4.87 -6.96 -19.76
N LEU A 267 -4.96 -5.79 -20.41
CA LEU A 267 -4.23 -4.59 -19.96
C LEU A 267 -4.72 -4.06 -18.60
N GLY A 268 -6.02 -4.11 -18.34
CA GLY A 268 -6.58 -3.70 -17.05
C GLY A 268 -6.38 -4.74 -15.93
N GLN A 269 -6.18 -6.01 -16.29
CA GLN A 269 -6.24 -7.13 -15.35
C GLN A 269 -4.89 -7.79 -15.05
N HIS A 270 -3.94 -7.81 -15.99
CA HIS A 270 -2.65 -8.51 -15.86
C HIS A 270 -1.43 -7.60 -15.75
N VAL A 271 -1.57 -6.30 -15.97
CA VAL A 271 -0.42 -5.40 -15.87
C VAL A 271 -0.13 -5.14 -14.40
N ILE A 272 0.69 -6.00 -13.81
CA ILE A 272 1.53 -5.63 -12.68
C ILE A 272 2.70 -4.88 -13.31
N PRO A 273 2.81 -3.55 -13.11
CA PRO A 273 4.00 -2.83 -13.55
C PRO A 273 5.17 -3.29 -12.67
N LEU A 274 5.83 -4.37 -13.09
CA LEU A 274 7.12 -4.77 -12.53
C LEU A 274 8.13 -3.71 -12.96
N LEU A 275 8.67 -2.98 -11.99
CA LEU A 275 9.84 -2.14 -12.24
C LEU A 275 11.05 -3.08 -12.38
N VAL A 276 11.40 -3.41 -13.62
CA VAL A 276 12.54 -4.27 -13.93
C VAL A 276 13.79 -3.40 -14.07
N ASP A 277 14.29 -2.90 -12.94
CA ASP A 277 15.41 -1.94 -12.84
C ASP A 277 15.25 -0.66 -13.71
N ASP A 278 16.21 0.26 -13.61
CA ASP A 278 16.31 1.39 -14.52
C ASP A 278 16.58 0.90 -15.96
N ILE A 279 15.69 1.23 -16.89
CA ILE A 279 15.88 0.98 -18.32
C ILE A 279 16.61 2.18 -18.93
N PHE A 280 17.87 1.98 -19.29
CA PHE A 280 18.68 2.96 -20.04
C PHE A 280 18.52 2.75 -21.55
N PRO A 281 18.88 3.74 -22.39
CA PRO A 281 18.79 3.61 -23.85
C PRO A 281 19.55 2.42 -24.44
N ASP A 282 20.54 1.89 -23.72
CA ASP A 282 21.38 0.75 -24.09
C ASP A 282 20.99 -0.56 -23.39
N THR A 283 19.95 -0.56 -22.54
CA THR A 283 19.43 -1.80 -21.93
C THR A 283 18.85 -2.70 -23.01
N THR A 284 19.48 -3.86 -23.19
CA THR A 284 19.06 -4.86 -24.18
C THR A 284 17.86 -5.65 -23.69
N HIS A 285 17.07 -6.22 -24.63
CA HIS A 285 15.96 -7.10 -24.29
C HIS A 285 16.39 -8.31 -23.43
N ALA A 286 17.59 -8.86 -23.67
CA ALA A 286 18.13 -9.95 -22.87
C ALA A 286 18.38 -9.55 -21.40
N GLN A 287 18.83 -8.31 -21.15
CA GLN A 287 18.99 -7.77 -19.80
C GLN A 287 17.64 -7.56 -19.12
N VAL A 288 16.64 -7.01 -19.81
CA VAL A 288 15.28 -6.88 -19.27
C VAL A 288 14.73 -8.25 -18.85
N MET A 289 14.85 -9.26 -19.73
CA MET A 289 14.38 -10.61 -19.41
C MET A 289 15.17 -11.27 -18.28
N THR A 290 16.48 -11.00 -18.18
CA THR A 290 17.32 -11.50 -17.08
C THR A 290 16.90 -10.86 -15.76
N ASN A 291 16.77 -9.54 -15.70
CA ASN A 291 16.35 -8.81 -14.51
C ASN A 291 14.95 -9.25 -14.05
N LEU A 292 14.02 -9.43 -14.99
CA LEU A 292 12.69 -9.96 -14.70
C LEU A 292 12.78 -11.39 -14.15
N GLN A 293 13.57 -12.28 -14.76
CA GLN A 293 13.78 -13.64 -14.27
C GLN A 293 14.50 -13.67 -12.91
N THR A 294 15.37 -12.73 -12.62
CA THR A 294 16.01 -12.58 -11.30
C THR A 294 14.99 -12.13 -10.26
N ALA A 295 14.17 -11.12 -10.57
CA ALA A 295 13.09 -10.67 -9.69
C ALA A 295 12.06 -11.78 -9.42
N LEU A 296 11.70 -12.55 -10.44
CA LEU A 296 10.78 -13.68 -10.33
C LEU A 296 11.45 -14.95 -9.77
N GLY A 297 12.76 -15.09 -9.90
CA GLY A 297 13.54 -16.27 -9.49
C GLY A 297 13.68 -16.42 -7.98
N GLY A 298 13.52 -15.32 -7.21
CA GLY A 298 13.35 -15.37 -5.76
C GLY A 298 11.96 -15.88 -5.31
N ILE A 299 11.04 -16.02 -6.26
CA ILE A 299 9.64 -16.36 -6.03
C ILE A 299 9.37 -17.77 -6.59
N THR A 300 9.92 -18.81 -5.96
CA THR A 300 9.63 -20.19 -6.36
C THR A 300 8.43 -20.75 -5.58
N ALA A 301 7.55 -21.48 -6.27
CA ALA A 301 6.38 -22.16 -5.67
C ALA A 301 6.73 -23.30 -4.69
N ASN A 302 8.01 -23.62 -4.52
CA ASN A 302 8.48 -24.63 -3.58
C ASN A 302 8.97 -23.94 -2.30
N GLU A 303 8.71 -24.56 -1.13
CA GLU A 303 9.31 -24.15 0.15
C GLU A 303 10.81 -23.89 -0.01
N PRO A 304 11.40 -22.90 0.70
CA PRO A 304 12.83 -22.66 0.65
C PRO A 304 13.55 -23.98 0.90
N THR A 305 14.23 -24.49 -0.11
CA THR A 305 15.05 -25.68 0.07
C THR A 305 16.12 -25.29 1.07
N ALA A 306 16.20 -26.03 2.18
CA ALA A 306 17.05 -25.74 3.33
C ALA A 306 18.40 -25.12 2.91
N ALA A 307 18.76 -24.02 3.57
CA ALA A 307 19.95 -23.22 3.26
C ALA A 307 21.14 -24.11 2.90
N LEU A 308 21.73 -23.86 1.72
CA LEU A 308 23.01 -24.46 1.34
C LEU A 308 24.00 -24.20 2.47
N ALA A 309 24.65 -25.27 2.94
CA ALA A 309 25.62 -25.22 4.02
C ALA A 309 26.63 -24.09 3.76
N GLN A 310 26.78 -23.19 4.74
CA GLN A 310 27.73 -22.08 4.65
C GLN A 310 29.12 -22.63 4.34
N PRO A 311 29.88 -21.99 3.41
CA PRO A 311 31.28 -22.32 3.22
C PRO A 311 32.04 -22.07 4.52
N THR A 312 32.82 -23.06 4.91
CA THR A 312 33.63 -23.07 6.14
C THR A 312 34.57 -21.86 6.13
N ALA A 313 34.54 -21.08 7.21
CA ALA A 313 35.31 -19.86 7.35
C ALA A 313 36.81 -20.07 7.08
N SER A 314 37.40 -19.21 6.26
CA SER A 314 38.86 -19.10 6.12
C SER A 314 39.46 -18.39 7.34
N PRO A 315 40.69 -18.75 7.74
CA PRO A 315 41.27 -18.36 9.03
C PRO A 315 41.64 -16.87 9.10
N THR A 316 41.49 -16.33 10.30
CA THR A 316 41.77 -14.95 10.69
C THR A 316 43.26 -14.58 10.49
N PRO A 317 43.58 -13.44 9.86
CA PRO A 317 44.95 -12.94 9.81
C PRO A 317 45.34 -12.35 11.17
N THR A 318 46.44 -12.85 11.75
CA THR A 318 47.07 -12.30 12.95
C THR A 318 47.92 -11.09 12.56
N THR A 319 47.70 -9.93 13.18
CA THR A 319 48.65 -8.80 13.10
C THR A 319 48.96 -8.28 14.51
N PRO A 320 50.25 -8.04 14.86
CA PRO A 320 50.67 -7.79 16.23
C PRO A 320 50.61 -6.31 16.65
N LEU A 321 50.41 -6.13 17.97
CA LEU A 321 50.53 -4.87 18.72
C LEU A 321 51.94 -4.27 18.60
N ALA A 322 52.02 -2.96 18.37
CA ALA A 322 53.19 -2.15 18.72
C ALA A 322 52.77 -0.98 19.63
N ALA A 323 53.41 -0.89 20.78
CA ALA A 323 53.25 0.14 21.79
C ALA A 323 54.00 1.42 21.42
N TYR A 324 53.48 2.58 21.85
CA TYR A 324 54.26 3.82 21.93
C TYR A 324 53.96 4.55 23.25
N HIS A 325 55.03 4.81 23.99
CA HIS A 325 55.06 5.51 25.29
C HIS A 325 55.64 6.93 25.12
N SER A 326 55.39 7.78 26.13
CA SER A 326 56.16 9.00 26.51
C SER A 326 55.71 10.32 25.85
N THR A 327 55.57 11.50 26.50
CA THR A 327 55.83 12.00 27.87
C THR A 327 55.14 13.36 28.10
N ARG A 328 54.96 13.72 29.37
CA ARG A 328 54.40 14.96 29.97
C ARG A 328 55.19 16.26 29.69
N SER A 329 54.49 17.40 29.65
CA SER A 329 54.75 18.61 30.50
C SER A 329 53.69 19.74 30.32
N ARG A 330 53.28 20.35 31.44
CA ARG A 330 52.44 21.58 31.67
C ARG A 330 53.38 22.79 31.93
N PRO A 331 52.96 24.06 32.23
CA PRO A 331 51.63 24.72 32.33
C PRO A 331 51.55 26.17 31.73
N GLY A 332 50.36 26.82 31.73
CA GLY A 332 50.24 28.29 31.67
C GLY A 332 48.90 28.89 31.17
N THR A 333 48.14 29.48 32.11
CA THR A 333 47.09 30.56 32.13
C THR A 333 46.35 31.12 30.87
N PRO A 334 45.13 31.70 31.04
CA PRO A 334 44.12 31.88 29.98
C PRO A 334 43.92 33.33 29.48
N SER A 335 43.46 33.52 28.23
CA SER A 335 42.58 34.64 27.80
C SER A 335 42.14 34.55 26.33
N SER A 336 40.92 35.05 26.06
CA SER A 336 40.35 35.59 24.81
C SER A 336 40.05 34.68 23.59
N ARG A 337 38.74 34.45 23.40
CA ARG A 337 37.87 34.75 22.23
C ARG A 337 38.29 34.41 20.78
N PHE A 338 37.36 33.69 20.13
CA PHE A 338 37.06 33.51 18.69
C PHE A 338 38.10 32.82 17.79
N ALA A 339 37.83 31.57 17.40
CA ALA A 339 37.50 31.20 16.01
C ALA A 339 37.35 29.68 15.83
N VAL A 340 36.43 29.35 14.94
CA VAL A 340 36.05 28.10 14.28
C VAL A 340 37.16 27.03 14.15
N THR A 341 36.86 25.79 14.55
CA THR A 341 36.88 24.57 13.70
C THR A 341 36.57 23.34 14.57
N ARG A 342 35.53 22.58 14.22
CA ARG A 342 35.27 21.21 14.75
C ARG A 342 35.70 20.21 13.69
N PRO A 343 36.44 19.15 14.01
CA PRO A 343 36.39 17.92 13.26
C PRO A 343 35.38 16.92 13.85
N TYR A 344 34.95 16.06 12.95
CA TYR A 344 33.91 15.04 12.96
C TYR A 344 33.96 14.00 14.08
N GLY A 345 32.79 13.36 14.29
CA GLY A 345 32.74 11.96 14.68
C GLY A 345 31.63 11.57 15.65
N ILE A 346 30.35 11.64 15.24
CA ILE A 346 29.25 10.95 15.94
C ILE A 346 28.43 10.16 14.89
N TRP A 347 28.40 8.85 15.09
CA TRP A 347 27.48 7.91 14.46
C TRP A 347 26.02 8.29 14.77
N LEU A 348 25.19 8.45 13.75
CA LEU A 348 23.74 8.62 13.88
C LEU A 348 23.03 7.64 12.94
N SER A 349 22.17 6.81 13.52
CA SER A 349 21.31 5.84 12.85
C SER A 349 20.18 6.53 12.06
N GLN A 350 19.90 6.00 10.86
CA GLN A 350 18.96 6.46 9.82
C GLN A 350 17.49 6.71 10.24
N HIS A 351 17.08 6.36 11.46
CA HIS A 351 15.67 6.34 11.84
C HIS A 351 15.08 7.70 12.30
N GLN A 352 15.92 8.70 12.62
CA GLN A 352 15.45 9.98 13.17
C GLN A 352 15.20 11.09 12.13
N PHE A 353 15.53 10.87 10.85
CA PHE A 353 15.35 11.90 9.80
C PHE A 353 14.02 11.80 9.04
N ARG A 354 13.31 10.65 9.07
CA ARG A 354 12.07 10.44 8.30
C ARG A 354 10.78 10.82 9.04
N SER A 355 10.81 11.01 10.37
CA SER A 355 9.67 11.51 11.15
C SER A 355 9.50 13.05 11.09
N ALA A 356 10.33 13.76 10.32
CA ALA A 356 10.21 15.21 10.14
C ALA A 356 9.25 15.62 9.01
N GLN A 357 8.89 14.74 8.07
CA GLN A 357 7.96 15.07 6.97
C GLN A 357 6.47 14.89 7.32
N ALA A 358 6.12 14.23 8.43
CA ALA A 358 4.78 14.29 9.01
C ALA A 358 4.48 15.65 9.71
N ARG A 359 5.46 16.56 9.83
CA ARG A 359 5.34 17.86 10.54
C ARG A 359 4.84 19.03 9.69
N LEU A 360 4.22 18.77 8.55
CA LEU A 360 3.51 19.80 7.78
C LEU A 360 1.98 19.62 7.79
N VAL A 361 1.46 18.76 8.66
CA VAL A 361 0.10 18.94 9.19
C VAL A 361 0.16 20.11 10.19
N THR A 362 -0.51 21.21 9.84
CA THR A 362 -0.73 22.45 10.63
C THR A 362 0.46 23.43 10.82
N GLY A 363 0.68 24.31 9.83
CA GLY A 363 1.68 25.40 9.86
C GLY A 363 1.22 26.75 9.30
N VAL A 364 0.20 27.36 9.92
CA VAL A 364 0.00 28.81 10.18
C VAL A 364 0.07 29.85 9.02
N ARG A 365 -1.08 30.49 8.75
CA ARG A 365 -1.36 31.96 8.77
C ARG A 365 -2.89 32.17 8.75
N ARG A 366 -3.59 32.57 9.83
CA ARG A 366 -3.85 33.95 10.38
C ARG A 366 -4.19 34.98 9.29
N ALA A 367 -5.17 35.89 9.39
CA ALA A 367 -6.15 36.28 10.42
C ALA A 367 -7.15 37.32 9.84
N LEU A 368 -8.34 37.41 10.44
CA LEU A 368 -9.20 38.61 10.68
C LEU A 368 -9.40 39.66 9.56
N VAL A 369 -10.64 39.78 9.05
CA VAL A 369 -11.37 41.06 8.91
C VAL A 369 -12.87 40.86 9.19
N THR A 370 -13.42 41.86 9.87
CA THR A 370 -14.72 42.08 10.52
C THR A 370 -15.97 42.18 9.64
N GLY A 371 -17.10 41.69 10.16
CA GLY A 371 -18.41 42.37 10.26
C GLY A 371 -19.25 42.69 9.00
N LEU A 372 -20.41 42.04 8.84
CA LEU A 372 -21.79 42.57 9.01
C LEU A 372 -22.83 41.56 8.47
N PRO A 373 -24.10 41.58 8.95
CA PRO A 373 -25.15 40.64 8.55
C PRO A 373 -26.01 41.17 7.39
N ILE A 374 -26.47 40.30 6.51
CA ILE A 374 -27.54 40.61 5.54
C ILE A 374 -28.62 39.51 5.58
N LEU A 375 -29.85 39.99 5.84
CA LEU A 375 -31.16 39.35 5.67
C LEU A 375 -31.30 38.59 4.34
N MET A 376 -32.06 37.49 4.35
CA MET A 376 -33.20 37.22 3.44
C MET A 376 -34.14 36.27 4.21
N ALA A 377 -35.36 36.62 4.61
CA ALA A 377 -36.55 37.05 3.86
C ALA A 377 -37.03 35.99 2.84
N SER A 378 -38.20 35.44 3.16
CA SER A 378 -38.99 34.48 2.40
C SER A 378 -39.34 34.94 0.99
N ILE A 379 -39.39 33.97 0.07
CA ILE A 379 -40.53 33.71 -0.82
C ILE A 379 -40.74 32.20 -0.82
#